data_AF-A0A653YBX5-F1
#
_entry.id   AF-A0A653YBX5-F1
#
_cell.length_a   1.000
_cell.length_b   1.000
_cell.length_c   1.000
_cell.angle_alpha   90.00
_cell.angle_beta   90.00
_cell.angle_gamma   90.00
#
_symmetry.space_group_name_H-M   'P 1'
#
loop_
_entity.id
_entity.type
_entity.pdbx_description
1 polymer ?
#
loop_
_entity_poly.entity_id
_entity_poly.type
_entity_poly.pdbx_seq_one_letter_code
_entity_poly.pdbx_strand_id
1 'polypeptide(L)'
;MTEDDPRAAGRRAAHGQAAYPVRLETGPTGAAAVVAGLGADDVAVVVDVLSFTTTLALAVERGVEVHPFAWRDERAEAYARERDAVLAVGRFEAAAAAPVVEERAAPPVVEERAQRASRDRPTLSPAAMLRGDGLVGVQRLVLPSPNGSTISALLADAGVGVVGACLRNASAVAEALAPALLRGASLAVVAAGERWPDGSLRPAVEDVWGAGSLLTALVGRGVTGLSPEAELAVVAWRTVADDPAAALRSCAGGRELAAVGFGADVEVAAAVDVSAAVPVLRDGAFRDAGTSSGPGPA
;
A
#
# COMPACT_ATOMS: atom_id res chain seq x y z
N MET A 1 -32.20 10.64 9.95
CA MET A 1 -32.00 11.26 8.62
C MET A 1 -32.35 10.20 7.61
N THR A 2 -33.45 10.38 6.88
CA THR A 2 -33.90 9.43 5.85
C THR A 2 -32.99 9.51 4.63
N GLU A 3 -32.78 8.38 3.95
CA GLU A 3 -31.88 8.22 2.79
C GLU A 3 -32.18 9.14 1.59
N ASP A 4 -33.37 9.77 1.56
CA ASP A 4 -33.87 10.58 0.43
C ASP A 4 -33.68 12.11 0.56
N ASP A 5 -32.78 12.61 1.42
CA ASP A 5 -32.45 14.05 1.43
C ASP A 5 -31.60 14.44 0.21
N PRO A 6 -32.08 15.24 -0.76
CA PRO A 6 -31.30 15.66 -1.92
C PRO A 6 -30.04 16.45 -1.55
N ARG A 7 -29.99 17.08 -0.36
CA ARG A 7 -28.76 17.71 0.16
C ARG A 7 -27.75 16.67 0.63
N ALA A 8 -28.19 15.49 1.07
CA ALA A 8 -27.30 14.37 1.39
C ALA A 8 -26.73 13.76 0.11
N ALA A 9 -27.53 13.59 -0.95
CA ALA A 9 -27.06 13.13 -2.26
C ALA A 9 -26.03 14.11 -2.87
N GLY A 10 -26.32 15.42 -2.86
CA GLY A 10 -25.39 16.45 -3.33
C GLY A 10 -24.07 16.48 -2.55
N ARG A 11 -24.12 16.29 -1.22
CA ARG A 11 -22.91 16.17 -0.38
C ARG A 11 -22.08 14.94 -0.73
N ARG A 12 -22.71 13.78 -0.93
CA ARG A 12 -22.02 12.54 -1.32
C ARG A 12 -21.32 12.69 -2.67
N ALA A 13 -21.98 13.31 -3.65
CA ALA A 13 -21.38 13.56 -4.96
C ALA A 13 -20.19 14.52 -4.89
N ALA A 14 -20.29 15.59 -4.09
CA ALA A 14 -19.21 16.55 -3.89
C ALA A 14 -18.00 15.92 -3.18
N HIS A 15 -18.22 15.23 -2.06
CA HIS A 15 -17.14 14.59 -1.30
C HIS A 15 -16.53 13.39 -2.04
N GLY A 16 -17.32 12.70 -2.87
CA GLY A 16 -16.86 11.63 -3.75
C GLY A 16 -16.15 12.12 -5.02
N GLN A 17 -16.04 13.44 -5.23
CA GLN A 17 -15.29 14.07 -6.32
C GLN A 17 -15.74 13.62 -7.73
N ALA A 18 -17.02 13.27 -7.90
CA ALA A 18 -17.54 12.70 -9.14
C ALA A 18 -17.44 13.64 -10.37
N ALA A 19 -17.22 14.93 -10.14
CA ALA A 19 -16.97 15.93 -11.19
C ALA A 19 -15.56 15.84 -11.82
N TYR A 20 -14.66 15.04 -11.25
CA TYR A 20 -13.27 14.92 -11.67
C TYR A 20 -12.93 13.50 -12.12
N PRO A 21 -12.21 13.32 -13.25
CA PRO A 21 -11.73 12.01 -13.69
C PRO A 21 -10.58 11.48 -12.83
N VAL A 22 -9.80 12.35 -12.16
CA VAL A 22 -8.73 11.93 -11.24
C VAL A 22 -9.06 12.46 -9.85
N ARG A 23 -9.29 11.54 -8.92
CA ARG A 23 -9.80 11.81 -7.57
C ARG A 23 -8.80 11.35 -6.52
N LEU A 24 -8.82 11.96 -5.34
CA LEU A 24 -7.99 11.54 -4.21
C LEU A 24 -8.74 11.64 -2.88
N GLU A 25 -8.71 10.58 -2.10
CA GLU A 25 -9.26 10.55 -0.73
C GLU A 25 -8.33 9.80 0.23
N THR A 26 -8.61 9.91 1.53
CA THR A 26 -7.81 9.28 2.58
C THR A 26 -8.63 8.29 3.41
N GLY A 27 -8.04 7.14 3.71
CA GLY A 27 -8.61 6.13 4.60
C GLY A 27 -9.81 5.38 4.03
N PRO A 28 -10.37 4.42 4.79
CA PRO A 28 -11.44 3.54 4.32
C PRO A 28 -12.76 4.27 4.05
N THR A 29 -13.08 5.29 4.83
CA THR A 29 -14.29 6.10 4.62
C THR A 29 -14.18 6.90 3.32
N GLY A 30 -13.02 7.53 3.08
CA GLY A 30 -12.74 8.25 1.84
C GLY A 30 -12.72 7.29 0.64
N ALA A 31 -12.12 6.10 0.78
CA ALA A 31 -12.10 5.06 -0.23
C ALA A 31 -13.50 4.70 -0.73
N ALA A 32 -14.44 4.45 0.19
CA ALA A 32 -15.82 4.13 -0.16
C ALA A 32 -16.56 5.29 -0.85
N ALA A 33 -16.23 6.53 -0.49
CA ALA A 33 -16.83 7.71 -1.12
C ALA A 33 -16.28 7.97 -2.52
N VAL A 34 -14.96 7.87 -2.71
CA VAL A 34 -14.28 8.28 -3.94
C VAL A 34 -14.50 7.31 -5.10
N VAL A 35 -14.73 6.02 -4.80
CA VAL A 35 -15.06 5.01 -5.81
C VAL A 35 -16.55 4.93 -6.14
N ALA A 36 -17.39 5.73 -5.48
CA ALA A 36 -18.81 5.76 -5.80
C ALA A 36 -19.01 6.16 -7.28
N GLY A 37 -19.71 5.29 -8.02
CA GLY A 37 -19.98 5.48 -9.44
C GLY A 37 -18.82 5.12 -10.38
N LEU A 38 -17.72 4.56 -9.87
CA LEU A 38 -16.69 3.94 -10.71
C LEU A 38 -17.13 2.53 -11.15
N GLY A 39 -16.74 2.13 -12.35
CA GLY A 39 -17.05 0.84 -12.96
C GLY A 39 -15.81 -0.03 -13.22
N ALA A 40 -16.01 -1.10 -13.99
CA ALA A 40 -14.98 -2.10 -14.28
C ALA A 40 -13.83 -1.58 -15.15
N ASP A 41 -14.06 -0.50 -15.93
CA ASP A 41 -13.05 0.14 -16.77
C ASP A 41 -12.23 1.20 -16.01
N ASP A 42 -12.64 1.54 -14.77
CA ASP A 42 -11.97 2.50 -13.91
C ASP A 42 -10.96 1.81 -12.99
N VAL A 43 -10.05 2.61 -12.42
CA VAL A 43 -8.96 2.10 -11.59
C VAL A 43 -8.93 2.83 -10.25
N ALA A 44 -8.71 2.07 -9.19
CA ALA A 44 -8.38 2.57 -7.86
C ALA A 44 -6.94 2.21 -7.50
N VAL A 45 -6.19 3.19 -6.98
CA VAL A 45 -4.81 3.00 -6.52
C VAL A 45 -4.75 3.18 -5.01
N VAL A 46 -4.27 2.16 -4.29
CA VAL A 46 -3.98 2.25 -2.85
C VAL A 46 -2.54 2.71 -2.66
N VAL A 47 -2.32 3.63 -1.71
CA VAL A 47 -1.00 4.11 -1.29
C VAL A 47 -0.88 4.02 0.22
N ASP A 48 0.06 3.20 0.70
CA ASP A 48 0.39 2.98 2.12
C ASP A 48 1.92 2.84 2.22
N VAL A 49 2.61 3.98 2.26
CA VAL A 49 4.08 4.08 2.10
C VAL A 49 4.79 3.41 3.27
N LEU A 50 4.25 3.55 4.49
CA LEU A 50 4.79 2.98 5.72
C LEU A 50 3.77 1.99 6.34
N SER A 51 3.63 0.76 5.85
CA SER A 51 4.53 0.13 4.87
C SER A 51 3.87 -0.86 3.93
N PHE A 52 2.54 -0.94 3.87
CA PHE A 52 1.88 -2.02 3.14
C PHE A 52 2.21 -1.99 1.64
N THR A 53 2.06 -0.86 0.93
CA THR A 53 2.30 -0.84 -0.52
C THR A 53 3.78 -0.92 -0.87
N THR A 54 4.66 -0.42 0.00
CA THR A 54 6.12 -0.62 -0.13
C THR A 54 6.49 -2.11 -0.03
N THR A 55 5.92 -2.81 0.97
CA THR A 55 6.15 -4.24 1.17
C THR A 55 5.54 -5.08 0.05
N LEU A 56 4.34 -4.71 -0.39
CA LEU A 56 3.66 -5.30 -1.53
C LEU A 56 4.50 -5.21 -2.80
N ALA A 57 5.00 -4.01 -3.15
CA ALA A 57 5.82 -3.81 -4.33
C ALA A 57 7.08 -4.70 -4.32
N LEU A 58 7.78 -4.78 -3.18
CA LEU A 58 8.95 -5.63 -3.01
C LEU A 58 8.64 -7.12 -3.11
N ALA A 59 7.48 -7.56 -2.63
CA ALA A 59 7.06 -8.96 -2.69
C ALA A 59 6.71 -9.36 -4.14
N VAL A 60 5.90 -8.56 -4.84
CA VAL A 60 5.53 -8.87 -6.24
C VAL A 60 6.72 -8.76 -7.19
N GLU A 61 7.67 -7.86 -6.92
CA GLU A 61 8.95 -7.75 -7.66
C GLU A 61 9.79 -9.04 -7.55
N ARG A 62 9.59 -9.82 -6.48
CA ARG A 62 10.23 -11.13 -6.28
C ARG A 62 9.41 -12.28 -6.86
N GLY A 63 8.31 -11.99 -7.56
CA GLY A 63 7.41 -12.99 -8.11
C GLY A 63 6.51 -13.65 -7.06
N VAL A 64 6.36 -13.05 -5.87
CA VAL A 64 5.45 -13.55 -4.83
C VAL A 64 4.05 -12.99 -5.06
N GLU A 65 3.05 -13.87 -5.13
CA GLU A 65 1.63 -13.45 -5.14
C GLU A 65 1.23 -12.98 -3.75
N VAL A 66 0.61 -11.80 -3.63
CA VAL A 66 0.26 -11.22 -2.32
C VAL A 66 -1.25 -11.13 -2.14
N HIS A 67 -1.80 -11.90 -1.21
CA HIS A 67 -3.19 -11.80 -0.79
C HIS A 67 -3.34 -10.75 0.33
N PRO A 68 -4.05 -9.63 0.10
CA PRO A 68 -4.32 -8.68 1.17
C PRO A 68 -5.30 -9.28 2.19
N PHE A 69 -5.10 -8.98 3.48
CA PHE A 69 -6.03 -9.38 4.53
C PHE A 69 -6.27 -8.23 5.52
N ALA A 70 -7.53 -7.86 5.74
CA ALA A 70 -7.88 -6.63 6.46
C ALA A 70 -7.39 -6.60 7.91
N TRP A 71 -7.48 -7.71 8.64
CA TRP A 71 -7.11 -7.77 10.06
C TRP A 71 -6.52 -9.12 10.39
N ARG A 72 -5.38 -9.16 11.06
CA ARG A 72 -4.81 -10.42 11.53
C ARG A 72 -5.55 -10.90 12.77
N ASP A 73 -6.63 -11.64 12.55
CA ASP A 73 -7.28 -12.47 13.57
C ASP A 73 -7.09 -13.95 13.24
N GLU A 74 -7.71 -14.84 14.01
CA GLU A 74 -7.64 -16.30 13.83
C GLU A 74 -8.02 -16.74 12.40
N ARG A 75 -8.79 -15.92 11.67
CA ARG A 75 -9.17 -16.19 10.29
C ARG A 75 -8.01 -16.02 9.32
N ALA A 76 -6.98 -15.23 9.65
CA ALA A 76 -5.82 -15.03 8.77
C ALA A 76 -5.04 -16.33 8.52
N GLU A 77 -4.90 -17.18 9.55
CA GLU A 77 -4.23 -18.48 9.43
C GLU A 77 -5.06 -19.47 8.61
N ALA A 78 -6.38 -19.48 8.82
CA ALA A 78 -7.30 -20.28 8.01
C ALA A 78 -7.27 -19.84 6.54
N TYR A 79 -7.35 -18.53 6.31
CA TYR A 79 -7.30 -17.92 4.98
C TYR A 79 -5.99 -18.23 4.24
N ALA A 80 -4.86 -18.21 4.94
CA ALA A 80 -3.56 -18.59 4.39
C ALA A 80 -3.51 -20.08 4.01
N ARG A 81 -4.00 -20.97 4.88
CA ARG A 81 -4.11 -22.41 4.58
C ARG A 81 -4.99 -22.70 3.37
N GLU A 82 -6.13 -22.03 3.25
CA GLU A 82 -7.05 -22.19 2.12
C GLU A 82 -6.42 -21.81 0.77
N ARG A 83 -5.46 -20.89 0.78
CA ARG A 83 -4.77 -20.38 -0.42
C ARG A 83 -3.41 -21.00 -0.66
N ASP A 84 -3.00 -21.94 0.20
CA ASP A 84 -1.65 -22.50 0.18
C ASP A 84 -0.60 -21.36 0.17
N ALA A 85 -0.77 -20.44 1.11
CA ALA A 85 0.01 -19.22 1.24
C ALA A 85 0.65 -19.14 2.63
N VAL A 86 1.80 -18.47 2.71
CA VAL A 86 2.47 -18.17 3.99
C VAL A 86 1.87 -16.91 4.59
N LEU A 87 1.53 -16.92 5.87
CA LEU A 87 1.05 -15.73 6.57
C LEU A 87 2.23 -14.85 7.00
N ALA A 88 2.29 -13.62 6.48
CA ALA A 88 3.20 -12.61 6.98
C ALA A 88 2.83 -12.21 8.40
N VAL A 89 3.84 -12.01 9.24
CA VAL A 89 3.64 -11.56 10.61
C VAL A 89 3.84 -10.05 10.75
N GLY A 90 3.20 -9.46 11.75
CA GLY A 90 3.45 -8.07 12.11
C GLY A 90 4.91 -7.87 12.52
N ARG A 91 5.52 -6.75 12.10
CA ARG A 91 6.94 -6.48 12.39
C ARG A 91 7.26 -6.47 13.89
N PHE A 92 6.33 -5.99 14.71
CA PHE A 92 6.42 -6.01 16.18
C PHE A 92 6.33 -7.41 16.78
N GLU A 93 5.47 -8.27 16.22
CA GLU A 93 5.37 -9.66 16.65
C GLU A 93 6.61 -10.46 16.26
N ALA A 94 7.18 -10.21 15.08
CA ALA A 94 8.45 -10.80 14.66
C ALA A 94 9.59 -10.39 15.61
N ALA A 95 9.62 -9.13 16.05
CA ALA A 95 10.60 -8.64 17.01
C ALA A 95 10.38 -9.21 18.41
N ALA A 96 9.13 -9.37 18.87
CA ALA A 96 8.81 -9.97 20.16
C ALA A 96 9.01 -11.50 20.20
N ALA A 97 8.87 -12.17 19.05
CA ALA A 97 9.16 -13.59 18.89
C ALA A 97 10.66 -13.89 18.73
N ALA A 98 11.49 -12.86 18.50
CA ALA A 98 12.93 -13.01 18.57
C ALA A 98 13.32 -13.25 20.04
N PRO A 99 14.08 -14.31 20.37
CA PRO A 99 14.51 -14.60 21.73
C PRO A 99 15.12 -13.36 22.40
N VAL A 100 14.52 -12.94 23.52
CA VAL A 100 15.09 -11.91 24.39
C VAL A 100 16.33 -12.53 25.03
N VAL A 101 17.50 -12.13 24.56
CA VAL A 101 18.74 -12.45 25.28
C VAL A 101 18.73 -11.54 26.51
N GLU A 102 18.31 -12.06 27.67
CA GLU A 102 18.57 -11.38 28.94
C GLU A 102 20.06 -11.05 28.99
N GLU A 103 20.40 -9.84 29.46
CA GLU A 103 21.75 -9.29 29.55
C GLU A 103 22.62 -10.11 30.54
N ARG A 104 22.96 -11.32 30.12
CA ARG A 104 24.01 -12.18 30.59
C ARG A 104 24.68 -12.64 29.33
N ALA A 105 25.94 -12.24 29.14
CA ALA A 105 26.77 -12.56 27.98
C ALA A 105 26.50 -14.01 27.50
N ALA A 106 25.59 -14.16 26.54
CA ALA A 106 25.23 -15.44 25.98
C ALA A 106 26.26 -15.76 24.89
N PRO A 107 26.65 -17.03 24.72
CA PRO A 107 27.55 -17.40 23.65
C PRO A 107 26.94 -17.02 22.28
N PRO A 108 27.77 -16.70 21.26
CA PRO A 108 27.32 -16.19 19.95
C PRO A 108 26.26 -17.07 19.26
N VAL A 109 26.16 -18.34 19.64
CA VAL A 109 25.27 -19.35 19.06
C VAL A 109 23.77 -19.12 19.38
N VAL A 110 23.44 -18.52 20.52
CA VAL A 110 22.03 -18.29 20.91
C VAL A 110 21.45 -17.07 20.19
N GLU A 111 22.26 -16.01 20.07
CA GLU A 111 21.92 -14.77 19.37
C GLU A 111 21.77 -15.01 17.86
N GLU A 112 22.64 -15.84 17.28
CA GLU A 112 22.56 -16.25 15.87
C GLU A 112 21.32 -17.13 15.56
N ARG A 113 20.87 -17.96 16.52
CA ARG A 113 19.64 -18.76 16.40
C ARG A 113 18.38 -17.92 16.55
N ALA A 114 18.39 -16.93 17.46
CA ALA A 114 17.32 -15.98 17.67
C ALA A 114 17.06 -15.09 16.43
N GLN A 115 18.14 -14.60 15.84
CA GLN A 115 18.14 -13.84 14.60
C GLN A 115 17.79 -14.71 13.38
N ARG A 116 18.09 -16.01 13.38
CA ARG A 116 17.60 -16.96 12.36
C ARG A 116 16.09 -17.19 12.46
N ALA A 117 15.55 -17.39 13.66
CA ALA A 117 14.12 -17.63 13.85
C ALA A 117 13.24 -16.45 13.40
N SER A 118 13.69 -15.19 13.56
CA SER A 118 12.97 -14.02 13.02
C SER A 118 13.12 -13.86 11.50
N ARG A 119 14.13 -14.49 10.89
CA ARG A 119 14.34 -14.56 9.42
C ARG A 119 13.59 -15.70 8.74
N ASP A 120 12.98 -16.62 9.48
CA ASP A 120 12.28 -17.77 8.91
C ASP A 120 10.82 -17.48 8.55
N ARG A 121 10.29 -16.29 8.88
CA ARG A 121 8.92 -15.88 8.54
C ARG A 121 8.89 -14.51 7.84
N PRO A 122 8.10 -14.37 6.77
CA PRO A 122 7.95 -13.08 6.11
C PRO A 122 7.21 -12.10 7.00
N THR A 123 7.50 -10.81 6.86
CA THR A 123 6.94 -9.74 7.69
C THR A 123 6.49 -8.54 6.87
N LEU A 124 5.78 -7.61 7.52
CA LEU A 124 5.44 -6.29 6.97
C LEU A 124 6.62 -5.30 6.93
N SER A 125 7.86 -5.71 7.24
CA SER A 125 9.03 -4.83 7.18
C SER A 125 9.56 -4.76 5.74
N PRO A 126 9.55 -3.58 5.09
CA PRO A 126 10.21 -3.39 3.81
C PRO A 126 11.69 -3.81 3.80
N ALA A 127 12.43 -3.57 4.88
CA ALA A 127 13.84 -3.95 4.92
C ALA A 127 14.02 -5.47 4.95
N ALA A 128 13.18 -6.21 5.68
CA ALA A 128 13.16 -7.67 5.66
C ALA A 128 12.75 -8.23 4.29
N MET A 129 11.68 -7.67 3.71
CA MET A 129 11.20 -8.05 2.38
C MET A 129 12.26 -7.80 1.30
N LEU A 130 12.98 -6.67 1.37
CA LEU A 130 14.08 -6.34 0.47
C LEU A 130 15.25 -7.32 0.60
N ARG A 131 15.58 -7.78 1.80
CA ARG A 131 16.60 -8.82 1.99
C ARG A 131 16.14 -10.22 1.57
N GLY A 132 14.84 -10.42 1.39
CA GLY A 132 14.24 -11.73 1.13
C GLY A 132 14.11 -12.60 2.38
N ASP A 133 14.15 -11.99 3.57
CA ASP A 133 13.99 -12.70 4.84
C ASP A 133 12.61 -13.39 4.87
N GLY A 134 12.58 -14.69 5.12
CA GLY A 134 11.36 -15.49 5.21
C GLY A 134 10.64 -15.78 3.87
N LEU A 135 11.25 -15.47 2.73
CA LEU A 135 10.64 -15.67 1.40
C LEU A 135 11.16 -16.88 0.63
N VAL A 136 12.15 -17.60 1.15
CA VAL A 136 12.71 -18.77 0.46
C VAL A 136 11.62 -19.83 0.27
N GLY A 137 11.31 -20.15 -0.99
CA GLY A 137 10.26 -21.10 -1.35
C GLY A 137 8.83 -20.58 -1.21
N VAL A 138 8.64 -19.30 -0.86
CA VAL A 138 7.31 -18.68 -0.73
C VAL A 138 6.83 -18.21 -2.09
N GLN A 139 5.77 -18.82 -2.60
CA GLN A 139 5.11 -18.40 -3.84
C GLN A 139 3.92 -17.49 -3.59
N ARG A 140 3.20 -17.70 -2.49
CA ARG A 140 2.03 -16.92 -2.09
C ARG A 140 2.17 -16.46 -0.66
N LEU A 141 1.84 -15.19 -0.43
CA LEU A 141 1.94 -14.51 0.85
C LEU A 141 0.59 -13.91 1.21
N VAL A 142 0.09 -14.19 2.40
CA VAL A 142 -1.00 -13.40 3.00
C VAL A 142 -0.36 -12.25 3.76
N LEU A 143 -0.69 -11.02 3.38
CA LEU A 143 -0.13 -9.81 3.98
C LEU A 143 -1.25 -9.07 4.74
N PRO A 144 -1.35 -9.21 6.06
CA PRO A 144 -2.36 -8.51 6.82
C PRO A 144 -2.00 -7.03 7.01
N SER A 145 -2.96 -6.13 6.86
CA SER A 145 -2.77 -4.69 7.19
C SER A 145 -4.10 -4.02 7.55
N PRO A 146 -4.19 -3.32 8.71
CA PRO A 146 -5.42 -2.67 9.15
C PRO A 146 -5.86 -1.52 8.23
N ASN A 147 -4.95 -1.00 7.41
CA ASN A 147 -5.15 0.13 6.52
C ASN A 147 -5.10 -0.34 5.05
N GLY A 148 -3.92 -0.44 4.44
CA GLY A 148 -3.77 -0.76 3.01
C GLY A 148 -4.47 -2.04 2.53
N SER A 149 -4.46 -3.13 3.32
CA SER A 149 -5.20 -4.36 2.94
C SER A 149 -6.71 -4.22 3.08
N THR A 150 -7.18 -3.56 4.15
CA THR A 150 -8.60 -3.25 4.35
C THR A 150 -9.14 -2.42 3.19
N ILE A 151 -8.39 -1.38 2.79
CA ILE A 151 -8.76 -0.52 1.66
C ILE A 151 -8.75 -1.31 0.36
N SER A 152 -7.73 -2.15 0.12
CA SER A 152 -7.66 -2.99 -1.09
C SER A 152 -8.88 -3.91 -1.21
N ALA A 153 -9.33 -4.52 -0.11
CA ALA A 153 -10.53 -5.35 -0.09
C ALA A 153 -11.81 -4.53 -0.37
N LEU A 154 -11.97 -3.38 0.28
CA LEU A 154 -13.12 -2.48 0.05
C LEU A 154 -13.23 -2.04 -1.41
N LEU A 155 -12.11 -1.72 -2.05
CA LEU A 155 -12.07 -1.31 -3.46
C LEU A 155 -12.39 -2.47 -4.40
N ALA A 156 -11.90 -3.68 -4.10
CA ALA A 156 -12.21 -4.88 -4.86
C ALA A 156 -13.70 -5.25 -4.78
N ASP A 157 -14.29 -5.16 -3.59
CA ASP A 157 -15.72 -5.40 -3.37
C ASP A 157 -16.60 -4.38 -4.11
N ALA A 158 -16.09 -3.18 -4.36
CA ALA A 158 -16.74 -2.16 -5.20
C ALA A 158 -16.66 -2.46 -6.71
N GLY A 159 -15.93 -3.50 -7.13
CA GLY A 159 -15.82 -3.93 -8.53
C GLY A 159 -14.89 -3.08 -9.39
N VAL A 160 -14.01 -2.27 -8.78
CA VAL A 160 -13.03 -1.42 -9.47
C VAL A 160 -11.68 -2.13 -9.53
N GLY A 161 -10.91 -1.94 -10.61
CA GLY A 161 -9.56 -2.49 -10.70
C GLY A 161 -8.64 -1.88 -9.63
N VAL A 162 -7.97 -2.71 -8.82
CA VAL A 162 -7.13 -2.22 -7.70
C VAL A 162 -5.64 -2.37 -8.01
N VAL A 163 -4.88 -1.30 -7.79
CA VAL A 163 -3.42 -1.26 -7.99
C VAL A 163 -2.73 -0.74 -6.74
N GLY A 164 -1.58 -1.32 -6.38
CA GLY A 164 -0.74 -0.83 -5.28
C GLY A 164 0.36 0.11 -5.76
N ALA A 165 0.48 1.29 -5.16
CA ALA A 165 1.56 2.23 -5.48
C ALA A 165 2.28 2.73 -4.22
N CYS A 166 3.56 3.01 -4.35
CA CYS A 166 4.42 3.64 -3.35
C CYS A 166 5.47 4.50 -4.07
N LEU A 167 6.33 5.18 -3.32
CA LEU A 167 7.42 5.99 -3.90
C LEU A 167 8.32 5.17 -4.84
N ARG A 168 8.51 3.88 -4.54
CA ARG A 168 9.44 3.00 -5.26
C ARG A 168 9.02 2.69 -6.69
N ASN A 169 7.72 2.73 -7.00
CA ASN A 169 7.16 2.27 -8.28
C ASN A 169 6.19 3.28 -8.91
N ALA A 170 6.17 4.53 -8.45
CA ALA A 170 5.21 5.55 -8.87
C ALA A 170 5.22 5.76 -10.39
N SER A 171 6.39 5.91 -11.01
CA SER A 171 6.53 6.10 -12.46
C SER A 171 6.12 4.88 -13.28
N ALA A 172 6.38 3.66 -12.78
CA ALA A 172 5.99 2.41 -13.44
C ALA A 172 4.47 2.22 -13.40
N VAL A 173 3.83 2.50 -12.25
CA VAL A 173 2.37 2.49 -12.13
C VAL A 173 1.75 3.57 -13.03
N ALA A 174 2.31 4.79 -13.03
CA ALA A 174 1.85 5.85 -13.92
C ALA A 174 1.94 5.46 -15.40
N GLU A 175 3.01 4.77 -15.80
CA GLU A 175 3.18 4.24 -17.16
C GLU A 175 2.08 3.27 -17.56
N ALA A 176 1.79 2.31 -16.68
CA ALA A 176 0.80 1.28 -16.91
C ALA A 176 -0.63 1.86 -16.99
N LEU A 177 -0.93 2.87 -16.18
CA LEU A 177 -2.29 3.43 -16.08
C LEU A 177 -2.59 4.53 -17.10
N ALA A 178 -1.61 5.36 -17.48
CA ALA A 178 -1.83 6.52 -18.33
C ALA A 178 -2.62 6.22 -19.64
N PRO A 179 -2.36 5.12 -20.38
CA PRO A 179 -3.11 4.83 -21.60
C PRO A 179 -4.62 4.67 -21.39
N ALA A 180 -5.05 4.05 -20.29
CA ALA A 180 -6.47 3.88 -19.99
C ALA A 180 -7.11 5.21 -19.58
N LEU A 181 -6.42 5.99 -18.75
CA LEU A 181 -6.89 7.30 -18.28
C LEU A 181 -7.03 8.30 -19.44
N LEU A 182 -6.09 8.29 -20.39
CA LEU A 182 -6.17 9.11 -21.59
C LEU A 182 -7.31 8.70 -22.55
N ARG A 183 -7.84 7.47 -22.42
CA ARG A 183 -9.04 7.01 -23.12
C ARG A 183 -10.34 7.28 -22.36
N GLY A 184 -10.27 7.92 -21.20
CA GLY A 184 -11.42 8.36 -20.43
C GLY A 184 -11.76 7.51 -19.20
N ALA A 185 -10.94 6.52 -18.84
CA ALA A 185 -11.07 5.85 -17.55
C ALA A 185 -10.82 6.84 -16.41
N SER A 186 -11.57 6.69 -15.31
CA SER A 186 -11.38 7.46 -14.09
C SER A 186 -10.37 6.78 -13.16
N LEU A 187 -9.69 7.60 -12.37
CA LEU A 187 -8.74 7.17 -11.35
C LEU A 187 -9.20 7.66 -9.97
N ALA A 188 -9.30 6.74 -9.02
CA ALA A 188 -9.36 7.07 -7.60
C ALA A 188 -8.03 6.71 -6.91
N VAL A 189 -7.34 7.68 -6.32
CA VAL A 189 -6.17 7.42 -5.48
C VAL A 189 -6.58 7.47 -4.01
N VAL A 190 -6.22 6.46 -3.23
CA VAL A 190 -6.52 6.38 -1.81
C VAL A 190 -5.22 6.37 -1.01
N ALA A 191 -4.93 7.47 -0.33
CA ALA A 191 -3.91 7.53 0.70
C ALA A 191 -4.44 6.77 1.93
N ALA A 192 -3.76 5.71 2.38
CA ALA A 192 -4.31 4.80 3.37
C ALA A 192 -4.54 5.47 4.72
N GLY A 193 -3.64 6.37 5.11
CA GLY A 193 -3.67 6.98 6.41
C GLY A 193 -3.29 6.00 7.52
N GLU A 194 -3.35 6.49 8.74
CA GLU A 194 -3.12 5.70 9.95
C GLU A 194 -4.29 5.88 10.92
N ARG A 195 -4.27 5.19 12.04
CA ARG A 195 -5.28 5.30 13.10
C ARG A 195 -4.70 5.98 14.33
N TRP A 196 -5.48 6.87 14.92
CA TRP A 196 -5.26 7.30 16.30
C TRP A 196 -5.57 6.15 17.26
N PRO A 197 -5.14 6.22 18.54
CA PRO A 197 -5.46 5.20 19.54
C PRO A 197 -6.96 4.96 19.75
N ASP A 198 -7.81 5.94 19.45
CA ASP A 198 -9.27 5.81 19.49
C ASP A 198 -9.88 5.16 18.22
N GLY A 199 -9.04 4.75 17.27
CA GLY A 199 -9.41 4.13 16.01
C GLY A 199 -9.81 5.09 14.90
N SER A 200 -9.89 6.40 15.18
CA SER A 200 -10.22 7.42 14.19
C SER A 200 -9.08 7.61 13.18
N LEU A 201 -9.42 8.11 11.99
CA LEU A 201 -8.45 8.33 10.91
C LEU A 201 -7.46 9.44 11.28
N ARG A 202 -6.18 9.13 11.22
CA ARG A 202 -5.06 10.07 11.17
C ARG A 202 -4.57 10.15 9.73
N PRO A 203 -4.72 11.28 9.02
CA PRO A 203 -4.05 11.47 7.75
C PRO A 203 -2.54 11.26 7.90
N ALA A 204 -1.99 10.37 7.08
CA ALA A 204 -0.57 10.07 7.04
C ALA A 204 0.05 10.90 5.90
N VAL A 205 0.93 11.84 6.24
CA VAL A 205 1.51 12.75 5.25
C VAL A 205 2.40 11.98 4.25
N GLU A 206 3.03 10.91 4.72
CA GLU A 206 3.78 9.95 3.92
C GLU A 206 2.96 9.31 2.79
N ASP A 207 1.68 9.00 3.04
CA ASP A 207 0.80 8.42 2.02
C ASP A 207 0.32 9.48 1.03
N VAL A 208 0.13 10.72 1.48
CA VAL A 208 -0.17 11.86 0.61
C VAL A 208 1.03 12.14 -0.32
N TRP A 209 2.26 12.07 0.19
CA TRP A 209 3.46 12.17 -0.64
C TRP A 209 3.57 11.02 -1.63
N GLY A 210 3.27 9.79 -1.20
CA GLY A 210 3.19 8.63 -2.08
C GLY A 210 2.18 8.84 -3.22
N ALA A 211 0.97 9.30 -2.91
CA ALA A 211 -0.06 9.62 -3.89
C ALA A 211 0.38 10.76 -4.82
N GLY A 212 0.98 11.80 -4.26
CA GLY A 212 1.51 12.95 -5.00
C GLY A 212 2.63 12.57 -5.98
N SER A 213 3.49 11.59 -5.64
CA SER A 213 4.53 11.08 -6.52
C SER A 213 3.93 10.40 -7.76
N LEU A 214 2.93 9.53 -7.58
CA LEU A 214 2.18 8.89 -8.66
C LEU A 214 1.46 9.91 -9.53
N LEU A 215 0.72 10.83 -8.90
CA LEU A 215 -0.04 11.85 -9.61
C LEU A 215 0.87 12.79 -10.41
N THR A 216 2.05 13.14 -9.87
CA THR A 216 3.06 13.92 -10.60
C THR A 216 3.55 13.19 -11.84
N ALA A 217 3.81 11.88 -11.73
CA ALA A 217 4.21 11.05 -12.87
C ALA A 217 3.09 10.93 -13.92
N LEU A 218 1.83 10.80 -13.51
CA LEU A 218 0.67 10.77 -14.41
C LEU A 218 0.47 12.10 -15.15
N VAL A 219 0.60 13.23 -14.46
CA VAL A 219 0.55 14.58 -15.07
C VAL A 219 1.68 14.73 -16.10
N GLY A 220 2.89 14.24 -15.79
CA GLY A 220 4.01 14.20 -16.73
C GLY A 220 3.73 13.38 -18.00
N ARG A 221 2.76 12.46 -17.95
CA ARG A 221 2.28 11.64 -19.08
C ARG A 221 1.05 12.21 -19.78
N GLY A 222 0.63 13.42 -19.42
CA GLY A 222 -0.50 14.12 -20.06
C GLY A 222 -1.87 13.84 -19.46
N VAL A 223 -1.95 13.13 -18.33
CA VAL A 223 -3.22 12.98 -17.59
C VAL A 223 -3.62 14.33 -17.00
N THR A 224 -4.89 14.71 -17.17
CA THR A 224 -5.46 15.99 -16.73
C THR A 224 -6.75 15.77 -15.96
N GLY A 225 -7.36 16.83 -15.41
CA GLY A 225 -8.63 16.74 -14.68
C GLY A 225 -8.47 16.21 -13.25
N LEU A 226 -7.38 16.60 -12.58
CA LEU A 226 -7.20 16.33 -11.16
C LEU A 226 -8.25 17.10 -10.34
N SER A 227 -8.79 16.46 -9.31
CA SER A 227 -9.54 17.14 -8.27
C SER A 227 -8.61 18.05 -7.46
N PRO A 228 -9.15 19.07 -6.75
CA PRO A 228 -8.35 19.91 -5.86
C PRO A 228 -7.56 19.11 -4.82
N GLU A 229 -8.13 18.00 -4.32
CA GLU A 229 -7.47 17.08 -3.40
C GLU A 229 -6.27 16.36 -4.05
N ALA A 230 -6.40 15.95 -5.31
CA ALA A 230 -5.30 15.36 -6.07
C ALA A 230 -4.22 16.40 -6.42
N GLU A 231 -4.60 17.63 -6.77
CA GLU A 231 -3.65 18.74 -6.99
C GLU A 231 -2.86 19.07 -5.71
N LEU A 232 -3.52 19.07 -4.56
CA LEU A 232 -2.87 19.27 -3.26
C LEU A 232 -1.77 18.22 -3.01
N ALA A 233 -2.03 16.94 -3.31
CA ALA A 233 -1.05 15.88 -3.17
C ALA A 233 0.16 16.07 -4.11
N VAL A 234 -0.06 16.50 -5.36
CA VAL A 234 1.03 16.85 -6.30
C VAL A 234 1.92 17.96 -5.73
N VAL A 235 1.33 19.02 -5.18
CA VAL A 235 2.10 20.10 -4.55
C VAL A 235 2.84 19.58 -3.31
N ALA A 236 2.19 18.81 -2.45
CA ALA A 236 2.80 18.25 -1.25
C ALA A 236 3.98 17.32 -1.56
N TRP A 237 3.93 16.55 -2.66
CA TRP A 237 5.08 15.76 -3.10
C TRP A 237 6.23 16.64 -3.58
N ARG A 238 5.94 17.65 -4.41
CA ARG A 238 6.97 18.56 -4.96
C ARG A 238 7.76 19.29 -3.88
N THR A 239 7.19 19.55 -2.71
CA THR A 239 7.90 20.21 -1.60
C THR A 239 8.92 19.32 -0.90
N VAL A 240 8.81 17.99 -1.05
CA VAL A 240 9.71 17.01 -0.39
C VAL A 240 10.53 16.18 -1.37
N ALA A 241 10.26 16.30 -2.67
CA ALA A 241 10.84 15.45 -3.72
C ALA A 241 12.39 15.53 -3.81
N ASP A 242 12.99 16.63 -3.37
CA ASP A 242 14.45 16.80 -3.35
C ASP A 242 15.15 15.90 -2.31
N ASP A 243 14.48 15.61 -1.18
CA ASP A 243 14.98 14.71 -0.13
C ASP A 243 13.80 13.99 0.58
N PRO A 244 13.16 13.02 -0.12
CA PRO A 244 12.03 12.28 0.44
C PRO A 244 12.43 11.44 1.65
N ALA A 245 13.71 11.04 1.75
CA ALA A 245 14.22 10.29 2.88
C ALA A 245 14.24 11.15 4.15
N ALA A 246 14.71 12.40 4.08
CA ALA A 246 14.65 13.31 5.21
C ALA A 246 13.22 13.65 5.62
N ALA A 247 12.32 13.82 4.65
CA ALA A 247 10.91 14.08 4.92
C ALA A 247 10.25 12.89 5.63
N LEU A 248 10.47 11.66 5.16
CA LEU A 248 9.94 10.45 5.78
C LEU A 248 10.52 10.22 7.19
N ARG A 249 11.83 10.39 7.40
CA ARG A 249 12.43 10.34 8.75
C ARG A 249 11.79 11.34 9.72
N SER A 250 11.34 12.48 9.19
CA SER A 250 10.77 13.56 9.98
C SER A 250 9.26 13.45 10.19
N CYS A 251 8.53 12.64 9.42
CA CYS A 251 7.09 12.50 9.56
C CYS A 251 6.70 11.66 10.79
N ALA A 252 5.42 11.70 11.18
CA ALA A 252 4.96 10.98 12.38
C ALA A 252 5.23 9.47 12.30
N GLY A 253 4.84 8.82 11.20
CA GLY A 253 5.03 7.37 11.01
C GLY A 253 6.51 6.98 10.94
N GLY A 254 7.35 7.78 10.27
CA GLY A 254 8.79 7.51 10.20
C GLY A 254 9.50 7.67 11.54
N ARG A 255 9.15 8.70 12.34
CA ARG A 255 9.68 8.84 13.71
C ARG A 255 9.23 7.72 14.63
N GLU A 256 7.98 7.29 14.52
CA GLU A 256 7.45 6.17 15.29
C GLU A 256 8.22 4.88 14.96
N LEU A 257 8.36 4.53 13.68
CA LEU A 257 9.14 3.38 13.24
C LEU A 257 10.61 3.47 13.66
N ALA A 258 11.23 4.65 13.56
CA ALA A 258 12.61 4.83 14.00
C ALA A 258 12.77 4.62 15.52
N ALA A 259 11.83 5.14 16.32
CA ALA A 259 11.87 5.03 17.78
C ALA A 259 11.82 3.58 18.28
N VAL A 260 11.22 2.67 17.51
CA VAL A 260 11.12 1.24 17.82
C VAL A 260 12.08 0.37 17.00
N GLY A 261 13.11 0.96 16.37
CA GLY A 261 14.19 0.21 15.71
C GLY A 261 13.96 -0.17 14.23
N PHE A 262 12.88 0.30 13.61
CA PHE A 262 12.54 0.07 12.20
C PHE A 262 12.95 1.23 11.28
N GLY A 263 13.99 2.01 11.64
CA GLY A 263 14.49 3.10 10.80
C GLY A 263 14.90 2.66 9.38
N ALA A 264 15.42 1.43 9.24
CA ALA A 264 15.75 0.87 7.93
C ALA A 264 14.52 0.67 7.02
N ASP A 265 13.33 0.44 7.58
CA ASP A 265 12.09 0.35 6.79
C ASP A 265 11.75 1.70 6.14
N VAL A 266 12.01 2.79 6.86
CA VAL A 266 11.80 4.16 6.38
C VAL A 266 12.74 4.47 5.22
N GLU A 267 14.01 4.08 5.32
CA GLU A 267 14.99 4.28 4.24
C GLU A 267 14.63 3.45 2.99
N VAL A 268 14.14 2.22 3.16
CA VAL A 268 13.68 1.39 2.03
C VAL A 268 12.44 1.99 1.38
N ALA A 269 11.50 2.52 2.16
CA ALA A 269 10.29 3.17 1.64
C ALA A 269 10.60 4.48 0.89
N ALA A 270 11.67 5.19 1.27
CA ALA A 270 12.05 6.48 0.69
C ALA A 270 12.67 6.41 -0.71
N ALA A 271 13.05 5.22 -1.19
CA ALA A 271 13.60 5.08 -2.52
C ALA A 271 12.53 5.39 -3.59
N VAL A 272 12.86 6.29 -4.52
CA VAL A 272 11.93 6.76 -5.56
C VAL A 272 12.23 6.08 -6.88
N ASP A 273 11.21 5.53 -7.53
CA ASP A 273 11.27 4.96 -8.88
C ASP A 273 12.41 3.94 -9.11
N VAL A 274 12.72 3.16 -8.08
CA VAL A 274 13.72 2.08 -8.11
C VAL A 274 13.15 0.72 -8.50
N SER A 275 11.82 0.61 -8.65
CA SER A 275 11.12 -0.64 -8.97
C SER A 275 10.21 -0.45 -10.19
N ALA A 276 10.22 -1.44 -11.08
CA ALA A 276 9.33 -1.52 -12.24
C ALA A 276 8.02 -2.26 -11.95
N ALA A 277 7.85 -2.80 -10.72
CA ALA A 277 6.69 -3.62 -10.38
C ALA A 277 5.39 -2.82 -10.37
N VAL A 278 4.34 -3.37 -10.95
CA VAL A 278 2.98 -2.82 -10.95
C VAL A 278 2.05 -3.85 -10.31
N PRO A 279 1.89 -3.83 -8.97
CA PRO A 279 1.00 -4.75 -8.26
C PRO A 279 -0.46 -4.49 -8.63
N VAL A 280 -1.09 -5.43 -9.35
CA VAL A 280 -2.52 -5.39 -9.72
C VAL A 280 -3.26 -6.52 -8.99
N LEU A 281 -4.34 -6.17 -8.29
CA LEU A 281 -5.20 -7.14 -7.62
C LEU A 281 -6.09 -7.85 -8.64
N ARG A 282 -5.92 -9.16 -8.77
CA ARG A 282 -6.76 -10.04 -9.61
C ARG A 282 -7.03 -11.33 -8.86
N ASP A 283 -8.25 -11.82 -8.92
CA ASP A 283 -8.66 -13.07 -8.25
C ASP A 283 -8.29 -13.12 -6.75
N GLY A 284 -8.34 -11.96 -6.08
CA GLY A 284 -8.01 -11.84 -4.65
C GLY A 284 -6.52 -11.87 -4.31
N ALA A 285 -5.62 -11.74 -5.30
CA ALA A 285 -4.18 -11.63 -5.09
C ALA A 285 -3.57 -10.50 -5.94
N PHE A 286 -2.65 -9.73 -5.36
CA PHE A 286 -1.79 -8.84 -6.12
C PHE A 286 -0.72 -9.64 -6.84
N ARG A 287 -0.56 -9.35 -8.13
CA ARG A 287 0.47 -9.88 -9.02
C ARG A 287 1.11 -8.72 -9.78
N ASP A 288 2.36 -8.86 -10.18
CA ASP A 288 2.97 -7.87 -11.05
C ASP A 288 2.34 -7.94 -12.46
N ALA A 289 1.89 -6.79 -12.99
CA ALA A 289 1.26 -6.70 -14.30
C ALA A 289 2.15 -7.26 -15.42
N GLY A 290 3.48 -7.08 -15.29
CA GLY A 290 4.48 -7.57 -16.25
C GLY A 290 4.64 -9.09 -16.27
N THR A 291 4.14 -9.81 -15.26
CA THR A 291 4.30 -11.27 -15.12
C THR A 291 3.12 -12.08 -15.69
N SER A 292 2.17 -11.44 -16.37
CA SER A 292 1.04 -12.15 -16.97
C SER A 292 1.47 -13.02 -18.16
N SER A 293 1.79 -14.29 -17.87
CA SER A 293 1.81 -15.37 -18.86
C SER A 293 0.38 -15.87 -19.11
N GLY A 294 -0.32 -15.25 -20.07
CA GLY A 294 -1.63 -15.68 -20.55
C GLY A 294 -2.08 -14.83 -21.75
N PRO A 295 -2.73 -15.40 -22.78
CA PRO A 295 -2.99 -14.70 -24.03
C PRO A 295 -3.93 -13.53 -23.78
N GLY A 296 -3.60 -12.36 -24.33
CA GLY A 296 -4.43 -11.16 -24.23
C GLY A 296 -5.86 -11.40 -24.74
N PRO A 297 -6.83 -10.58 -24.31
CA PRO A 297 -8.21 -10.70 -24.76
C PRO A 297 -8.25 -10.55 -26.29
N ALA A 298 -8.93 -11.50 -26.93
CA ALA A 298 -9.24 -11.49 -28.36
C ALA A 298 -10.29 -10.42 -28.70
#